data_AF-A0A6J7S7U0-F1
#
_entry.id   AF-A0A6J7S7U0-F1
#
_cell.length_a   1.000
_cell.length_b   1.000
_cell.length_c   1.000
_cell.angle_alpha   90.00
_cell.angle_beta   90.00
_cell.angle_gamma   90.00
#
_symmetry.space_group_name_H-M   'P 1'
#
loop_
_entity.id
_entity.type
_entity.pdbx_description
1 polymer ?
#
loop_
_entity_poly.entity_id
_entity_poly.type
_entity_poly.pdbx_seq_one_letter_code
_entity_poly.pdbx_strand_id
1 'polypeptide(L)'
;MRRKRFDAMVSLVGLGLSIFLFVAAGLLNWGYSFADNTVKSQLAAQNIYFPEKGSPGFDAETFPDLQQYGGMQMTTGKQAQMYADHYIAEHLNKIAGGKTYSEVSTLSRANPTDAALAGQVQTLFRGESLRGTLLTAFAFWQLGQIAKLSSYAALLAGGLMLFMTILGYRHLRRTPEEATI
;
A
#
# COMPACT_ATOMS: atom_id res chain seq x y z
N MET A 1 -13.11 -40.36 27.31
CA MET A 1 -13.27 -40.45 25.83
C MET A 1 -12.08 -41.25 25.27
N ARG A 2 -12.22 -41.97 24.15
CA ARG A 2 -11.09 -42.74 23.55
C ARG A 2 -10.06 -41.77 22.96
N ARG A 3 -8.78 -41.90 23.35
CA ARG A 3 -7.70 -41.00 22.92
C ARG A 3 -7.57 -40.93 21.39
N LYS A 4 -7.67 -42.08 20.74
CA LYS A 4 -7.64 -42.24 19.28
C LYS A 4 -8.75 -41.45 18.56
N ARG A 5 -9.96 -41.33 19.14
CA ARG A 5 -11.05 -40.54 18.53
C ARG A 5 -10.81 -39.03 18.67
N PHE A 6 -10.27 -38.61 19.81
CA PHE A 6 -9.91 -37.22 20.04
C PHE A 6 -8.76 -36.77 19.12
N ASP A 7 -7.68 -37.54 19.04
CA ASP A 7 -6.53 -37.24 18.17
C ASP A 7 -6.95 -37.18 16.69
N ALA A 8 -7.87 -38.04 16.26
CA ALA A 8 -8.44 -38.00 14.91
C ALA A 8 -9.24 -36.71 14.64
N MET A 9 -10.08 -36.29 15.59
CA MET A 9 -10.87 -35.06 15.47
C MET A 9 -9.96 -33.82 15.41
N VAL A 10 -8.98 -33.73 16.31
CA VAL A 10 -8.01 -32.61 16.35
C VAL A 10 -7.19 -32.56 15.05
N SER A 11 -6.73 -33.71 14.54
CA SER A 11 -5.98 -33.76 13.28
C SER A 11 -6.83 -33.35 12.07
N LEU A 12 -8.11 -33.72 12.02
CA LEU A 12 -9.01 -33.34 10.94
C LEU A 12 -9.32 -31.83 10.96
N VAL A 13 -9.56 -31.26 12.14
CA VAL A 13 -9.73 -29.81 12.31
C VAL A 13 -8.45 -29.06 11.93
N GLY A 14 -7.29 -29.57 12.36
CA GLY A 14 -5.98 -29.00 12.00
C GLY A 14 -5.74 -28.99 10.50
N LEU A 15 -6.09 -30.08 9.81
CA LEU A 15 -6.00 -30.17 8.34
C LEU A 15 -6.92 -29.14 7.67
N GLY A 16 -8.18 -29.04 8.12
CA GLY A 16 -9.15 -28.08 7.60
C GLY A 16 -8.68 -26.63 7.76
N LEU A 17 -8.16 -26.27 8.95
CA LEU A 17 -7.60 -24.95 9.21
C LEU A 17 -6.37 -24.65 8.35
N SER A 18 -5.49 -25.63 8.15
CA SER A 18 -4.31 -25.48 7.30
C SER A 18 -4.70 -25.19 5.84
N ILE A 19 -5.65 -25.95 5.28
CA ILE A 19 -6.17 -25.73 3.92
C ILE A 19 -6.79 -24.34 3.81
N PHE A 20 -7.63 -23.95 4.78
CA PHE A 20 -8.23 -22.62 4.81
C PHE A 20 -7.17 -21.51 4.80
N LEU A 21 -6.13 -21.63 5.62
CA LEU A 21 -5.04 -20.65 5.68
C LEU A 21 -4.25 -20.56 4.37
N PHE A 22 -4.02 -21.67 3.67
CA PHE A 22 -3.39 -21.63 2.35
C PHE A 22 -4.27 -20.96 1.29
N VAL A 23 -5.58 -21.21 1.30
CA VAL A 23 -6.53 -20.51 0.42
C VAL A 23 -6.54 -19.01 0.72
N ALA A 24 -6.62 -18.64 1.99
CA ALA A 24 -6.58 -17.24 2.43
C ALA A 24 -5.28 -16.55 1.98
N ALA A 25 -4.13 -17.23 2.15
CA ALA A 25 -2.85 -16.72 1.69
C ALA A 25 -2.80 -16.48 0.18
N GLY A 26 -3.36 -17.40 -0.62
CA GLY A 26 -3.46 -17.26 -2.06
C GLY A 26 -4.32 -16.07 -2.47
N LEU A 27 -5.49 -15.90 -1.85
CA LEU A 27 -6.38 -14.76 -2.09
C LEU A 27 -5.73 -13.42 -1.70
N LEU A 28 -5.03 -13.37 -0.56
CA LEU A 28 -4.30 -12.19 -0.13
C LEU A 28 -3.15 -11.83 -1.09
N ASN A 29 -2.41 -12.82 -1.57
CA ASN A 29 -1.36 -12.60 -2.56
C ASN A 29 -1.91 -12.10 -3.90
N TRP A 30 -3.07 -12.61 -4.32
CA TRP A 30 -3.77 -12.11 -5.49
C TRP A 30 -4.22 -10.65 -5.31
N GLY A 31 -4.80 -10.31 -4.16
CA GLY A 31 -5.16 -8.94 -3.82
C GLY A 31 -3.97 -7.97 -3.83
N TYR A 32 -2.83 -8.39 -3.28
CA TYR A 32 -1.56 -7.64 -3.38
C TYR A 32 -1.17 -7.41 -4.85
N SER A 33 -1.13 -8.48 -5.63
CA SER A 33 -0.70 -8.42 -7.04
C SER A 33 -1.61 -7.52 -7.87
N PHE A 34 -2.93 -7.58 -7.63
CA PHE A 34 -3.89 -6.71 -8.29
C PHE A 34 -3.63 -5.24 -7.96
N ALA A 35 -3.49 -4.90 -6.68
CA ALA A 35 -3.26 -3.52 -6.24
C ALA A 35 -1.93 -2.96 -6.78
N ASP A 36 -0.83 -3.73 -6.65
CA ASP A 36 0.50 -3.29 -7.08
C ASP A 36 0.57 -3.09 -8.59
N ASN A 37 0.04 -4.03 -9.38
CA ASN A 37 0.01 -3.92 -10.84
C ASN A 37 -0.90 -2.78 -11.33
N THR A 38 -2.06 -2.58 -10.70
CA THR A 38 -2.99 -1.51 -11.07
C THR A 38 -2.36 -0.14 -10.79
N VAL A 39 -1.75 0.04 -9.62
CA VAL A 39 -1.08 1.30 -9.30
C VAL A 39 0.10 1.54 -10.24
N LYS A 40 0.91 0.51 -10.51
CA LYS A 40 2.05 0.63 -11.42
C LYS A 40 1.63 1.01 -12.83
N SER A 41 0.61 0.36 -13.38
CA SER A 41 0.15 0.63 -14.75
C SER A 41 -0.44 2.04 -14.87
N GLN A 42 -1.27 2.45 -13.90
CA GLN A 42 -1.87 3.78 -13.88
C GLN A 42 -0.82 4.88 -13.74
N LEU A 43 0.13 4.74 -12.81
CA LEU A 43 1.19 5.73 -12.63
C LEU A 43 2.12 5.80 -13.84
N ALA A 44 2.52 4.65 -14.40
CA ALA A 44 3.35 4.61 -15.60
C ALA A 44 2.67 5.31 -16.80
N ALA A 45 1.35 5.13 -16.97
CA ALA A 45 0.59 5.78 -18.05
C ALA A 45 0.64 7.32 -17.98
N GLN A 46 0.86 7.89 -16.79
CA GLN A 46 0.96 9.35 -16.63
C GLN A 46 2.26 9.95 -17.18
N ASN A 47 3.29 9.13 -17.44
CA ASN A 47 4.61 9.61 -17.89
C ASN A 47 5.18 10.73 -17.01
N ILE A 48 4.95 10.66 -15.70
CA ILE A 48 5.51 11.61 -14.74
C ILE A 48 6.87 11.10 -14.29
N TYR A 49 7.88 11.95 -14.43
CA TYR A 49 9.26 11.68 -14.01
C TYR A 49 9.61 12.63 -12.87
N PHE A 50 10.40 12.13 -11.93
CA PHE A 50 11.10 13.00 -11.00
C PHE A 50 12.14 13.83 -11.80
N PRO A 51 12.33 15.11 -11.47
CA PRO A 51 13.39 15.90 -12.09
C PRO A 51 14.76 15.25 -11.92
N GLU A 52 15.71 15.61 -12.78
CA GLU A 52 17.07 15.11 -12.68
C GLU A 52 17.70 15.48 -11.33
N LYS A 53 18.48 14.57 -10.77
CA LYS A 53 19.09 14.75 -9.44
C LYS A 53 19.94 16.03 -9.43
N GLY A 54 19.64 16.94 -8.49
CA GLY A 54 20.35 18.23 -8.36
C GLY A 54 20.03 19.26 -9.45
N SER A 55 19.01 19.03 -10.29
CA SER A 55 18.58 20.04 -11.27
C SER A 55 18.03 21.30 -10.58
N PRO A 56 18.03 22.47 -11.23
CA PRO A 56 17.38 23.66 -10.70
C PRO A 56 15.91 23.39 -10.31
N GLY A 57 15.54 23.71 -9.08
CA GLY A 57 14.21 23.41 -8.53
C GLY A 57 14.02 21.99 -8.01
N PHE A 58 15.08 21.18 -7.97
CA PHE A 58 15.12 19.84 -7.39
C PHE A 58 16.48 19.57 -6.72
N ASP A 59 17.00 20.56 -6.01
CA ASP A 59 18.27 20.47 -5.30
C ASP A 59 18.17 19.62 -4.03
N ALA A 60 19.32 19.14 -3.55
CA ALA A 60 19.39 18.26 -2.39
C ALA A 60 19.13 18.98 -1.06
N GLU A 61 19.26 20.31 -1.01
CA GLU A 61 18.99 21.09 0.21
C GLU A 61 17.49 21.18 0.46
N THR A 62 16.72 21.44 -0.60
CA THR A 62 15.26 21.56 -0.55
C THR A 62 14.58 20.19 -0.60
N PHE A 63 15.10 19.24 -1.39
CA PHE A 63 14.48 17.93 -1.63
C PHE A 63 15.42 16.74 -1.33
N PRO A 64 16.00 16.64 -0.12
CA PRO A 64 16.99 15.61 0.20
C PRO A 64 16.46 14.18 0.00
N ASP A 65 15.23 13.92 0.45
CA ASP A 65 14.63 12.59 0.42
C ASP A 65 14.20 12.15 -0.99
N LEU A 66 14.07 13.10 -1.93
CA LEU A 66 13.66 12.82 -3.31
C LEU A 66 14.83 12.61 -4.26
N GLN A 67 16.05 12.98 -3.86
CA GLN A 67 17.23 12.84 -4.70
C GLN A 67 17.49 11.39 -5.14
N GLN A 68 17.08 10.41 -4.32
CA GLN A 68 17.15 9.00 -4.65
C GLN A 68 16.26 8.61 -5.85
N TYR A 69 15.27 9.45 -6.19
CA TYR A 69 14.34 9.23 -7.28
C TYR A 69 14.66 10.01 -8.56
N GLY A 70 15.70 10.83 -8.57
CA GLY A 70 15.99 11.73 -9.69
C GLY A 70 16.07 11.02 -11.04
N GLY A 71 15.39 11.57 -12.05
CA GLY A 71 15.29 11.01 -13.40
C GLY A 71 14.44 9.74 -13.54
N MET A 72 13.97 9.14 -12.44
CA MET A 72 13.13 7.94 -12.50
C MET A 72 11.67 8.27 -12.82
N GLN A 73 11.03 7.38 -13.55
CA GLN A 73 9.58 7.43 -13.74
C GLN A 73 8.88 7.04 -12.45
N MET A 74 7.84 7.79 -12.09
CA MET A 74 6.96 7.47 -10.96
C MET A 74 6.07 6.28 -11.32
N THR A 75 6.37 5.11 -10.75
CA THR A 75 5.71 3.85 -11.08
C THR A 75 5.25 3.06 -9.86
N THR A 76 5.50 3.56 -8.65
CA THR A 76 5.09 2.91 -7.41
C THR A 76 4.26 3.84 -6.55
N GLY A 77 3.37 3.29 -5.71
CA GLY A 77 2.59 4.09 -4.77
C GLY A 77 3.47 4.85 -3.79
N LYS A 78 4.62 4.28 -3.36
CA LYS A 78 5.56 4.98 -2.49
C LYS A 78 6.20 6.18 -3.19
N GLN A 79 6.60 6.07 -4.45
CA GLN A 79 7.06 7.22 -5.23
C GLN A 79 5.96 8.29 -5.36
N ALA A 80 4.71 7.88 -5.62
CA ALA A 80 3.57 8.80 -5.70
C ALA A 80 3.36 9.58 -4.39
N GLN A 81 3.45 8.91 -3.24
CA GLN A 81 3.42 9.57 -1.94
C GLN A 81 4.55 10.60 -1.82
N MET A 82 5.79 10.17 -2.11
CA MET A 82 6.96 11.03 -1.93
C MET A 82 6.90 12.27 -2.84
N TYR A 83 6.48 12.11 -4.09
CA TYR A 83 6.27 13.22 -5.03
C TYR A 83 5.15 14.15 -4.55
N ALA A 84 4.03 13.61 -4.08
CA ALA A 84 2.89 14.37 -3.59
C ALA A 84 3.22 15.19 -2.33
N ASP A 85 3.87 14.58 -1.35
CA ASP A 85 4.11 15.16 -0.03
C ASP A 85 5.34 16.07 0.02
N HIS A 86 6.37 15.80 -0.77
CA HIS A 86 7.63 16.54 -0.69
C HIS A 86 7.93 17.38 -1.92
N TYR A 87 7.41 17.05 -3.11
CA TYR A 87 7.63 17.86 -4.31
C TYR A 87 6.46 18.81 -4.57
N ILE A 88 5.25 18.27 -4.76
CA ILE A 88 4.08 19.10 -5.09
C ILE A 88 3.73 20.02 -3.92
N ALA A 89 3.66 19.49 -2.70
CA ALA A 89 3.30 20.31 -1.52
C ALA A 89 4.24 21.50 -1.33
N GLU A 90 5.55 21.30 -1.48
CA GLU A 90 6.56 22.36 -1.37
C GLU A 90 6.37 23.46 -2.43
N HIS A 91 6.06 23.07 -3.67
CA HIS A 91 5.76 24.04 -4.73
C HIS A 91 4.44 24.79 -4.48
N LEU A 92 3.41 24.11 -3.98
CA LEU A 92 2.14 24.76 -3.65
C LEU A 92 2.26 25.72 -2.46
N ASN A 93 3.07 25.38 -1.46
CA ASN A 93 3.35 26.26 -0.32
C ASN A 93 4.00 27.59 -0.75
N LYS A 94 4.72 27.61 -1.88
CA LYS A 94 5.32 28.83 -2.44
C LYS A 94 4.32 29.67 -3.24
N ILE A 95 3.12 29.15 -3.53
CA ILE A 95 2.06 29.88 -4.22
C ILE A 95 1.21 30.67 -3.22
N ALA A 96 0.86 31.91 -3.57
CA ALA A 96 -0.05 32.75 -2.79
C ALA A 96 0.34 32.91 -1.31
N GLY A 97 1.64 32.80 -0.99
CA GLY A 97 2.15 32.85 0.39
C GLY A 97 1.70 31.68 1.27
N GLY A 98 1.50 30.49 0.69
CA GLY A 98 1.13 29.28 1.42
C GLY A 98 -0.36 29.14 1.73
N LYS A 99 -1.20 29.99 1.11
CA LYS A 99 -2.66 29.90 1.26
C LYS A 99 -3.21 28.70 0.50
N THR A 100 -4.23 28.08 1.07
CA THR A 100 -4.97 26.97 0.46
C THR A 100 -5.81 27.44 -0.72
N TYR A 101 -6.20 26.52 -1.60
CA TYR A 101 -7.17 26.80 -2.68
C TYR A 101 -8.41 27.57 -2.18
N SER A 102 -8.99 27.16 -1.04
CA SER A 102 -10.22 27.78 -0.51
C SER A 102 -10.03 29.24 -0.13
N GLU A 103 -8.90 29.55 0.51
CA GLU A 103 -8.55 30.91 0.92
C GLU A 103 -8.29 31.81 -0.30
N VAL A 104 -7.49 31.33 -1.26
CA VAL A 104 -7.20 32.09 -2.48
C VAL A 104 -8.44 32.25 -3.35
N SER A 105 -9.31 31.24 -3.41
CA SER A 105 -10.59 31.31 -4.11
C SER A 105 -11.50 32.38 -3.52
N THR A 106 -11.50 32.52 -2.19
CA THR A 106 -12.25 33.59 -1.50
C THR A 106 -11.69 34.97 -1.82
N LEU A 107 -10.36 35.13 -1.80
CA LEU A 107 -9.70 36.38 -2.18
C LEU A 107 -9.95 36.75 -3.65
N SER A 108 -9.89 35.77 -4.55
CA SER A 108 -10.15 35.97 -5.99
C SER A 108 -11.59 36.40 -6.25
N ARG A 109 -12.58 35.82 -5.56
CA ARG A 109 -13.99 36.26 -5.68
C ARG A 109 -14.21 37.68 -5.16
N ALA A 110 -13.49 38.09 -4.13
CA ALA A 110 -13.51 39.46 -3.62
C ALA A 110 -12.82 40.45 -4.57
N ASN A 111 -11.90 39.98 -5.41
CA ASN A 111 -11.12 40.79 -6.35
C ASN A 111 -11.26 40.24 -7.79
N PRO A 112 -12.45 40.33 -8.41
CA PRO A 112 -12.77 39.61 -9.64
C PRO A 112 -11.96 40.02 -10.87
N THR A 113 -11.30 41.18 -10.83
CA THR A 113 -10.43 41.70 -11.91
C THR A 113 -8.95 41.35 -11.71
N ASP A 114 -8.58 40.73 -10.58
CA ASP A 114 -7.21 40.31 -10.31
C ASP A 114 -6.90 38.99 -11.04
N ALA A 115 -6.29 39.13 -12.22
CA ALA A 115 -5.90 38.00 -13.05
C ALA A 115 -4.82 37.11 -12.38
N ALA A 116 -3.98 37.66 -11.50
CA ALA A 116 -2.96 36.89 -10.81
C ALA A 116 -3.59 35.96 -9.76
N LEU A 117 -4.54 36.48 -8.96
CA LEU A 117 -5.32 35.66 -8.03
C LEU A 117 -6.09 34.57 -8.77
N ALA A 118 -6.74 34.91 -9.89
CA ALA A 118 -7.45 33.91 -10.70
C ALA A 118 -6.52 32.78 -11.20
N GLY A 119 -5.29 33.11 -11.63
CA GLY A 119 -4.28 32.12 -12.01
C GLY A 119 -3.78 31.27 -10.85
N GLN A 120 -3.60 31.86 -9.66
CA GLN A 120 -3.22 31.13 -8.45
C GLN A 120 -4.30 30.13 -8.02
N VAL A 121 -5.58 30.51 -8.08
CA VAL A 121 -6.71 29.59 -7.81
C VAL A 121 -6.63 28.36 -8.72
N GLN A 122 -6.40 28.56 -10.02
CA GLN A 122 -6.28 27.44 -10.96
C GLN A 122 -5.09 26.55 -10.65
N THR A 123 -3.95 27.13 -10.30
CA THR A 123 -2.72 26.38 -10.01
C THR A 123 -2.87 25.56 -8.73
N LEU A 124 -3.38 26.18 -7.66
CA LEU A 124 -3.67 25.50 -6.39
C LEU A 124 -4.69 24.37 -6.60
N PHE A 125 -5.79 24.63 -7.32
CA PHE A 125 -6.79 23.60 -7.59
C PHE A 125 -6.19 22.38 -8.31
N ARG A 126 -5.42 22.61 -9.39
CA ARG A 126 -4.80 21.53 -10.16
C ARG A 126 -3.77 20.77 -9.35
N GLY A 127 -2.93 21.48 -8.59
CA GLY A 127 -1.88 20.87 -7.78
C GLY A 127 -2.43 20.08 -6.60
N GLU A 128 -3.37 20.66 -5.84
CA GLU A 128 -4.03 19.96 -4.72
C GLU A 128 -4.82 18.74 -5.24
N SER A 129 -5.49 18.85 -6.39
CA SER A 129 -6.17 17.71 -7.02
C SER A 129 -5.20 16.61 -7.44
N LEU A 130 -4.09 16.96 -8.10
CA LEU A 130 -3.04 16.00 -8.47
C LEU A 130 -2.43 15.33 -7.23
N ARG A 131 -2.18 16.11 -6.18
CA ARG A 131 -1.68 15.60 -4.90
C ARG A 131 -2.67 14.58 -4.30
N GLY A 132 -3.97 14.90 -4.31
CA GLY A 132 -5.03 14.02 -3.83
C GLY A 132 -5.12 12.70 -4.60
N THR A 133 -5.01 12.73 -5.93
CA THR A 133 -5.05 11.50 -6.75
C THR A 133 -3.83 10.63 -6.55
N LEU A 134 -2.62 11.22 -6.44
CA LEU A 134 -1.40 10.50 -6.12
C LEU A 134 -1.43 9.84 -4.73
N LEU A 135 -1.97 10.54 -3.73
CA LEU A 135 -2.13 9.98 -2.38
C LEU A 135 -3.18 8.87 -2.34
N THR A 136 -4.19 8.92 -3.19
CA THR A 136 -5.15 7.83 -3.35
C THR A 136 -4.49 6.60 -3.99
N ALA A 137 -3.64 6.79 -5.01
CA ALA A 137 -2.84 5.70 -5.59
C ALA A 137 -1.90 5.08 -4.55
N PHE A 138 -1.26 5.90 -3.71
CA PHE A 138 -0.49 5.42 -2.56
C PHE A 138 -1.34 4.60 -1.58
N ALA A 139 -2.52 5.07 -1.20
CA ALA A 139 -3.39 4.34 -0.28
C ALA A 139 -3.78 2.96 -0.81
N PHE A 140 -4.15 2.84 -2.09
CA PHE A 140 -4.42 1.56 -2.75
C PHE A 140 -3.18 0.65 -2.76
N TRP A 141 -2.01 1.20 -3.09
CA TRP A 141 -0.76 0.46 -3.05
C TRP A 141 -0.43 -0.05 -1.64
N GLN A 142 -0.65 0.78 -0.62
CA GLN A 142 -0.41 0.44 0.78
C GLN A 142 -1.33 -0.70 1.25
N LEU A 143 -2.60 -0.70 0.84
CA LEU A 143 -3.51 -1.84 1.08
C LEU A 143 -2.97 -3.13 0.43
N GLY A 144 -2.42 -3.03 -0.78
CA GLY A 144 -1.72 -4.14 -1.43
C GLY A 144 -0.53 -4.65 -0.60
N GLN A 145 0.31 -3.75 -0.08
CA GLN A 145 1.45 -4.16 0.77
C GLN A 145 1.01 -4.85 2.06
N ILE A 146 -0.10 -4.41 2.67
CA ILE A 146 -0.68 -5.08 3.84
C ILE A 146 -1.16 -6.48 3.44
N ALA A 147 -1.84 -6.62 2.30
CA ALA A 147 -2.26 -7.93 1.79
C ALA A 147 -1.06 -8.87 1.55
N LYS A 148 0.07 -8.35 1.07
CA LYS A 148 1.32 -9.11 0.91
C LYS A 148 1.82 -9.66 2.25
N LEU A 149 1.92 -8.80 3.26
CA LEU A 149 2.38 -9.21 4.60
C LEU A 149 1.43 -10.24 5.23
N SER A 150 0.12 -10.00 5.12
CA SER A 150 -0.91 -10.92 5.59
C SER A 150 -0.86 -12.26 4.87
N SER A 151 -0.55 -12.28 3.57
CA SER A 151 -0.36 -13.51 2.80
C SER A 151 0.79 -14.34 3.38
N TYR A 152 1.95 -13.72 3.65
CA TYR A 152 3.08 -14.42 4.26
C TYR A 152 2.76 -14.94 5.66
N ALA A 153 2.06 -14.15 6.49
CA ALA A 153 1.61 -14.60 7.80
C ALA A 153 0.68 -15.82 7.70
N ALA A 154 -0.29 -15.80 6.78
CA ALA A 154 -1.20 -16.92 6.54
C ALA A 154 -0.48 -18.16 5.99
N LEU A 155 0.51 -18.00 5.09
CA LEU A 155 1.34 -19.11 4.61
C LEU A 155 2.13 -19.77 5.74
N LEU A 156 2.79 -18.97 6.58
CA LEU A 156 3.59 -19.48 7.70
C LEU A 156 2.70 -20.19 8.73
N ALA A 157 1.56 -19.59 9.08
CA ALA A 157 0.59 -20.21 9.98
C ALA A 157 0.01 -21.51 9.39
N GLY A 158 -0.36 -21.50 8.11
CA GLY A 158 -0.87 -22.68 7.40
C GLY A 158 0.15 -23.82 7.35
N GLY A 159 1.42 -23.50 7.10
CA GLY A 159 2.54 -24.44 7.11
C GLY A 159 2.81 -25.03 8.50
N LEU A 160 2.83 -24.20 9.54
CA LEU A 160 2.99 -24.65 10.92
C LEU A 160 1.83 -25.57 11.35
N MET A 161 0.59 -25.19 11.03
CA MET A 161 -0.59 -26.02 11.31
C MET A 161 -0.57 -27.34 10.55
N LEU A 162 -0.14 -27.34 9.28
CA LEU A 162 0.04 -28.57 8.52
C LEU A 162 1.07 -29.49 9.19
N PHE A 163 2.20 -28.92 9.61
CA PHE A 163 3.25 -29.67 10.28
C PHE A 163 2.74 -30.29 11.59
N MET A 164 2.06 -29.51 12.43
CA MET A 164 1.43 -30.03 13.66
C MET A 164 0.38 -31.10 13.38
N THR A 165 -0.41 -30.93 12.31
CA THR A 165 -1.41 -31.91 11.87
C THR A 165 -0.78 -33.23 11.45
N ILE A 166 0.35 -33.19 10.74
CA ILE A 166 1.11 -34.38 10.35
C ILE A 166 1.65 -35.11 11.60
N LEU A 167 2.15 -34.35 12.59
CA LEU A 167 2.59 -34.92 13.86
C LEU A 167 1.43 -35.54 14.65
N GLY A 168 0.27 -34.87 14.70
CA GLY A 168 -0.96 -35.39 15.31
C GLY A 168 -1.43 -36.69 14.65
N TYR A 169 -1.41 -36.74 13.32
CA TYR A 169 -1.73 -37.96 12.57
C TYR A 169 -0.71 -39.09 12.81
N ARG A 170 0.58 -38.76 12.92
CA ARG A 170 1.63 -39.73 13.27
C ARG A 170 1.46 -40.26 14.70
N HIS A 171 1.05 -39.40 15.63
CA HIS A 171 0.72 -39.81 17.00
C HIS A 171 -0.48 -40.75 17.03
N LEU A 172 -1.58 -40.39 16.33
CA LEU A 172 -2.78 -41.20 16.18
C LEU A 172 -2.47 -42.63 15.70
N ARG A 173 -1.55 -42.79 14.73
CA ARG A 173 -1.15 -44.11 14.21
C ARG A 173 -0.39 -44.97 15.23
N ARG A 174 0.15 -44.37 16.28
CA ARG A 174 0.93 -45.03 17.34
C ARG A 174 0.14 -45.23 18.64
N THR A 175 -1.03 -44.61 18.78
CA THR A 175 -1.86 -44.69 20.00
C THR A 175 -2.59 -46.05 20.09
N PRO A 176 -2.45 -46.80 21.21
CA PRO A 176 -3.19 -48.04 21.46
C PRO A 176 -4.71 -47.85 21.51
N GLU A 177 -5.49 -48.91 21.25
CA GLU A 177 -6.96 -48.80 21.15
C GLU A 177 -7.64 -48.55 22.50
N GLU A 178 -7.02 -49.07 23.55
CA GLU A 178 -7.42 -49.00 24.95
C GLU A 178 -7.06 -47.68 25.64
N ALA A 179 -6.26 -46.81 24.99
CA ALA A 179 -5.84 -45.54 25.56
C ALA A 179 -7.04 -44.57 25.76
N THR A 180 -7.19 -44.07 26.99
CA THR A 180 -8.16 -43.03 27.35
C THR A 180 -7.47 -41.66 27.47
N ILE A 181 -8.24 -40.60 27.29
CA ILE A 181 -7.79 -39.21 27.51
C ILE A 181 -7.58 -38.96 29.01
#